data_AF-A0A3B1E1Z4-F1
#
_entry.id   AF-A0A3B1E1Z4-F1
#
_cell.length_a   1.000
_cell.length_b   1.000
_cell.length_c   1.000
_cell.angle_alpha   90.00
_cell.angle_beta   90.00
_cell.angle_gamma   90.00
#
_symmetry.space_group_name_H-M   'P 1'
#
loop_
_entity.id
_entity.type
_entity.pdbx_description
1 polymer ?
#
loop_
_entity_poly.entity_id
_entity_poly.type
_entity_poly.pdbx_seq_one_letter_code
_entity_poly.pdbx_strand_id
1 'polypeptide(L)'
;MQESRIPRDWLLTKPSIQGYTFRVKAGNVQYRNEGEFFLLFLLRLCFVSKLNKTYCLNGDVPLMNRHTKSHRLQTFVPRLNFSSWIKNLTAKRILMTGLVPLLFLTLFSASTFAADSVAANGVADDFRNSSMVYIGWGISMAGSIIALIFAYIFFKWMIAQDEGDELMVKIAEHVRQGSRAYLNQQYKVVAIFFAITCALLAVVAFVFEAQSEWVPFAFLTGGFFSGLAGWFGMKTATLASSRTTQGAKNSLNEGLQVAFRSGAVMGLVVVGLGLLDICLWFGFLNWFTEMPLTEITVTMLCFGMGASSQALFARVGGGIFTKAADVGADLVGKVEAGIPEDDPRNPATIADNVGDNVGDVAGMGADLYESYCGSILASAALGVAAYQGFPQMQYA
;
A
#
# COMPACT_ATOMS: atom_id res chain seq x y z
N MET A 1 11.03 22.70 47.19
CA MET A 1 11.95 21.60 47.51
C MET A 1 11.13 20.34 47.77
N GLN A 2 11.07 19.44 46.79
CA GLN A 2 10.89 18.00 46.99
C GLN A 2 11.32 17.33 45.68
N GLU A 3 12.62 17.01 45.61
CA GLU A 3 13.17 16.12 44.58
C GLU A 3 12.63 14.71 44.83
N SER A 4 11.75 14.21 43.96
CA SER A 4 11.52 12.76 43.85
C SER A 4 12.56 12.17 42.91
N ARG A 5 13.72 11.80 43.47
CA ARG A 5 14.72 10.99 42.76
C ARG A 5 14.10 9.62 42.45
N ILE A 6 13.99 9.32 41.16
CA ILE A 6 13.77 7.95 40.68
C ILE A 6 14.99 7.12 41.15
N PRO A 7 14.81 5.96 41.80
CA PRO A 7 15.93 5.13 42.26
C PRO A 7 16.80 4.69 41.07
N ARG A 8 18.13 4.79 41.21
CA ARG A 8 19.13 4.43 40.18
C ARG A 8 19.27 2.91 39.96
N ASP A 9 18.41 2.12 40.59
CA ASP A 9 18.56 0.67 40.72
C ASP A 9 17.90 -0.10 39.55
N TRP A 10 17.14 0.61 38.70
CA TRP A 10 16.46 0.04 37.53
C TRP A 10 17.37 -0.23 36.32
N LEU A 11 18.65 0.15 36.38
CA LEU A 11 19.58 0.02 35.26
C LEU A 11 20.39 -1.28 35.23
N LEU A 12 20.28 -2.18 36.23
CA LEU A 12 21.10 -3.40 36.27
C LEU A 12 20.38 -4.59 36.94
N THR A 13 19.33 -5.11 36.30
CA THR A 13 18.87 -6.48 36.58
C THR A 13 18.63 -7.22 35.27
N LYS A 14 19.48 -8.22 34.99
CA LYS A 14 19.28 -9.20 33.92
C LYS A 14 17.89 -9.83 34.09
N PRO A 15 17.00 -9.80 33.09
CA PRO A 15 15.76 -10.56 33.20
C PRO A 15 16.05 -12.04 32.97
N SER A 16 15.87 -12.85 34.01
CA SER A 16 15.68 -14.29 33.88
C SER A 16 14.36 -14.52 33.16
N ILE A 17 14.42 -14.99 31.92
CA ILE A 17 13.24 -15.33 31.11
C ILE A 17 12.59 -16.58 31.72
N GLN A 18 11.55 -16.40 32.54
CA GLN A 18 10.57 -17.46 32.77
C GLN A 18 9.61 -17.47 31.58
N GLY A 19 9.84 -18.41 30.66
CA GLY A 19 9.04 -18.58 29.46
C GLY A 19 7.63 -19.05 29.77
N TYR A 20 6.63 -18.24 29.43
CA TYR A 20 5.26 -18.72 29.29
C TYR A 20 5.16 -19.52 27.98
N THR A 21 5.03 -20.84 28.09
CA THR A 21 4.82 -21.72 26.94
C THR A 21 3.33 -21.78 26.63
N PHE A 22 2.86 -21.09 25.59
CA PHE A 22 1.51 -21.30 25.07
C PHE A 22 1.47 -22.64 24.31
N ARG A 23 0.91 -23.67 24.95
CA ARG A 23 0.74 -24.99 24.35
C ARG A 23 -0.59 -25.02 23.58
N VAL A 24 -0.54 -24.75 22.28
CA VAL A 24 -1.68 -25.02 21.38
C VAL A 24 -1.78 -26.53 21.19
N LYS A 25 -2.83 -27.16 21.71
CA LYS A 25 -3.18 -28.55 21.38
C LYS A 25 -3.71 -28.59 19.95
N ALA A 26 -2.88 -28.97 18.99
CA ALA A 26 -3.35 -29.39 17.68
C ALA A 26 -4.01 -30.77 17.82
N GLY A 27 -5.29 -30.89 17.45
CA GLY A 27 -5.97 -32.17 17.34
C GLY A 27 -5.36 -32.99 16.19
N ASN A 28 -5.10 -34.27 16.43
CA ASN A 28 -4.57 -35.19 15.43
C ASN A 28 -5.60 -35.41 14.31
N VAL A 29 -5.25 -35.02 13.08
CA VAL A 29 -5.92 -35.48 11.86
C VAL A 29 -4.86 -36.20 11.04
N GLN A 30 -5.05 -37.51 10.82
CA GLN A 30 -4.24 -38.28 9.87
C GLN A 30 -4.76 -38.02 8.45
N TYR A 31 -3.87 -37.61 7.54
CA TYR A 31 -4.19 -37.39 6.14
C TYR A 31 -3.64 -38.53 5.27
N ARG A 32 -4.43 -38.96 4.28
CA ARG A 32 -4.21 -40.21 3.55
C ARG A 32 -3.48 -40.07 2.21
N ASN A 33 -3.13 -38.88 1.72
CA ASN A 33 -2.30 -38.71 0.50
C ASN A 33 -1.72 -37.27 0.39
N GLU A 34 -0.52 -37.14 -0.19
CA GLU A 34 0.26 -35.89 -0.24
C GLU A 34 -0.36 -34.77 -1.13
N GLY A 35 -1.25 -35.12 -2.06
CA GLY A 35 -1.93 -34.15 -2.93
C GLY A 35 -3.02 -33.31 -2.26
N GLU A 36 -3.70 -33.83 -1.23
CA GLU A 36 -4.73 -33.07 -0.50
C GLU A 36 -4.13 -32.04 0.46
N PHE A 37 -2.88 -32.24 0.89
CA PHE A 37 -2.18 -31.32 1.79
C PHE A 37 -1.93 -29.96 1.12
N PHE A 38 -1.55 -29.96 -0.17
CA PHE A 38 -1.24 -28.73 -0.90
C PHE A 38 -2.49 -27.90 -1.23
N LEU A 39 -3.58 -28.56 -1.60
CA LEU A 39 -4.85 -27.88 -1.93
C LEU A 39 -5.55 -27.34 -0.67
N LEU A 40 -5.50 -28.08 0.45
CA LEU A 40 -6.03 -27.60 1.74
C LEU A 40 -5.13 -26.52 2.36
N PHE A 41 -3.81 -26.55 2.15
CA PHE A 41 -2.89 -25.50 2.59
C PHE A 41 -3.17 -24.17 1.88
N LEU A 42 -3.40 -24.20 0.56
CA LEU A 42 -3.80 -23.03 -0.22
C LEU A 42 -5.20 -22.52 0.16
N LEU A 43 -6.16 -23.43 0.39
CA LEU A 43 -7.51 -23.05 0.86
C LEU A 43 -7.49 -22.45 2.27
N ARG A 44 -6.58 -22.90 3.16
CA ARG A 44 -6.40 -22.32 4.49
C ARG A 44 -5.76 -20.93 4.45
N LEU A 45 -4.86 -20.67 3.50
CA LEU A 45 -4.31 -19.32 3.27
C LEU A 45 -5.36 -18.37 2.70
N CYS A 46 -6.22 -18.84 1.79
CA CYS A 46 -7.33 -18.03 1.26
C CYS A 46 -8.43 -17.71 2.30
N PHE A 47 -8.69 -18.60 3.27
CA PHE A 47 -9.75 -18.39 4.26
C PHE A 47 -9.38 -17.51 5.46
N VAL A 48 -8.09 -17.23 5.69
CA VAL A 48 -7.66 -16.31 6.76
C VAL A 48 -7.97 -14.84 6.42
N SER A 49 -8.27 -14.52 5.15
CA SER A 49 -8.65 -13.17 4.71
C SER A 49 -10.14 -12.81 4.99
N LYS A 50 -10.98 -13.75 5.45
CA LYS A 50 -12.44 -13.53 5.56
C LYS A 50 -13.07 -14.07 6.84
N LEU A 51 -12.58 -13.64 8.01
CA LEU A 51 -13.31 -13.79 9.28
C LEU A 51 -13.32 -12.47 10.05
N ASN A 52 -14.16 -11.54 9.58
CA ASN A 52 -14.70 -10.46 10.40
C ASN A 52 -16.22 -10.64 10.46
N LYS A 53 -16.67 -11.59 11.29
CA LYS A 53 -18.07 -11.76 11.70
C LYS A 53 -18.11 -12.36 13.11
N THR A 54 -18.32 -11.46 14.06
CA THR A 54 -19.11 -11.62 15.30
C THR A 54 -19.40 -13.06 15.74
N TYR A 55 -18.64 -13.57 16.68
CA TYR A 55 -19.10 -14.67 17.54
C TYR A 55 -20.02 -14.08 18.61
N CYS A 56 -21.34 -14.29 18.45
CA CYS A 56 -22.28 -14.18 19.55
C CYS A 56 -21.98 -15.33 20.53
N LEU A 57 -21.38 -15.01 21.66
CA LEU A 57 -21.32 -15.92 22.80
C LEU A 57 -22.73 -16.01 23.40
N ASN A 58 -23.44 -17.10 23.09
CA ASN A 58 -24.51 -17.61 23.93
C ASN A 58 -23.87 -18.14 25.21
N GLY A 59 -23.99 -17.37 26.29
CA GLY A 59 -23.59 -17.75 27.64
C GLY A 59 -24.45 -16.98 28.63
N ASP A 60 -25.37 -17.68 29.26
CA ASP A 60 -26.22 -17.19 30.33
C ASP A 60 -25.38 -16.59 31.46
N VAL A 61 -25.50 -15.28 31.67
CA VAL A 61 -25.01 -14.60 32.89
C VAL A 61 -26.14 -13.68 33.40
N PRO A 62 -26.53 -13.74 34.68
CA PRO A 62 -27.73 -13.09 35.16
C PRO A 62 -27.60 -11.56 35.18
N LEU A 63 -28.62 -10.88 34.64
CA LEU A 63 -28.81 -9.44 34.72
C LEU A 63 -28.90 -8.98 36.18
N MET A 64 -27.86 -8.29 36.66
CA MET A 64 -27.89 -7.56 37.92
C MET A 64 -28.37 -6.13 37.68
N ASN A 65 -29.57 -5.89 38.18
CA ASN A 65 -30.34 -4.66 38.13
C ASN A 65 -29.65 -3.52 38.92
N ARG A 66 -29.32 -2.39 38.26
CA ARG A 66 -29.15 -1.10 38.94
C ARG A 66 -29.71 0.05 38.10
N HIS A 67 -30.82 0.57 38.60
CA HIS A 67 -31.31 1.93 38.38
C HIS A 67 -30.19 2.97 38.49
N THR A 68 -30.09 3.89 37.53
CA THR A 68 -30.12 5.35 37.78
C THR A 68 -30.13 6.17 36.48
N LYS A 69 -31.21 6.94 36.32
CA LYS A 69 -31.38 8.27 35.68
C LYS A 69 -30.79 8.52 34.28
N SER A 70 -31.70 8.65 33.32
CA SER A 70 -31.46 9.22 31.99
C SER A 70 -31.23 10.74 32.08
N HIS A 71 -30.00 11.18 31.81
CA HIS A 71 -29.75 12.54 31.33
C HIS A 71 -29.71 12.53 29.81
N ARG A 72 -30.67 13.26 29.24
CA ARG A 72 -30.88 13.50 27.82
C ARG A 72 -29.73 14.38 27.29
N LEU A 73 -28.68 13.76 26.73
CA LEU A 73 -27.66 14.48 25.96
C LEU A 73 -28.20 14.69 24.53
N GLN A 74 -28.66 15.91 24.27
CA GLN A 74 -28.94 16.40 22.93
C GLN A 74 -27.64 16.37 22.12
N THR A 75 -27.63 15.60 21.05
CA THR A 75 -26.60 15.61 20.02
C THR A 75 -26.60 16.97 19.31
N PHE A 76 -25.60 17.80 19.62
CA PHE A 76 -25.30 19.02 18.88
C PHE A 76 -24.46 18.64 17.64
N VAL A 77 -25.15 18.24 16.57
CA VAL A 77 -24.53 18.07 15.24
C VAL A 77 -24.67 19.43 14.53
N PRO A 78 -23.58 20.14 14.19
CA PRO A 78 -23.70 21.27 13.30
C PRO A 78 -24.14 20.73 11.93
N ARG A 79 -25.32 21.15 11.47
CA ARG A 79 -25.76 20.91 10.08
C ARG A 79 -24.77 21.59 9.14
N LEU A 80 -23.82 20.82 8.62
CA LEU A 80 -23.02 21.22 7.46
C LEU A 80 -23.99 21.45 6.30
N ASN A 81 -24.20 22.72 5.99
CA ASN A 81 -25.12 23.18 4.96
C ASN A 81 -24.49 22.95 3.57
N PHE A 82 -24.58 21.71 3.07
CA PHE A 82 -24.03 21.25 1.78
C PHE A 82 -24.50 22.10 0.58
N SER A 83 -25.61 22.81 0.72
CA SER A 83 -26.17 23.76 -0.25
C SER A 83 -25.22 24.93 -0.58
N SER A 84 -24.40 25.38 0.37
CA SER A 84 -23.48 26.51 0.14
C SER A 84 -22.19 26.09 -0.55
N TRP A 85 -21.76 24.84 -0.39
CA TRP A 85 -20.54 24.31 -1.01
C TRP A 85 -20.76 23.98 -2.49
N ILE A 86 -21.95 23.47 -2.82
CA ILE A 86 -22.35 23.15 -4.21
C ILE A 86 -22.47 24.41 -5.08
N LYS A 87 -22.73 25.59 -4.49
CA LYS A 87 -22.93 26.83 -5.27
C LYS A 87 -21.64 27.48 -5.77
N ASN A 88 -20.46 27.14 -5.23
CA ASN A 88 -19.18 27.77 -5.58
C ASN A 88 -18.20 26.90 -6.38
N LEU A 89 -18.55 25.65 -6.69
CA LEU A 89 -17.87 24.86 -7.70
C LEU A 89 -18.75 24.82 -8.93
N THR A 90 -18.36 25.57 -9.95
CA THR A 90 -19.01 25.57 -11.27
C THR A 90 -19.06 24.16 -11.82
N ALA A 91 -20.20 23.48 -11.63
CA ALA A 91 -20.50 22.12 -12.04
C ALA A 91 -20.22 21.86 -13.53
N LYS A 92 -20.16 22.90 -14.37
CA LYS A 92 -19.74 22.82 -15.78
C LYS A 92 -18.32 22.31 -15.98
N ARG A 93 -17.37 22.59 -15.08
CA ARG A 93 -15.95 22.21 -15.29
C ARG A 93 -15.70 20.72 -15.05
N ILE A 94 -16.23 20.16 -13.96
CA ILE A 94 -16.05 18.73 -13.63
C ILE A 94 -16.91 17.84 -14.54
N LEU A 95 -18.12 18.29 -14.91
CA LEU A 95 -18.97 17.56 -15.85
C LEU A 95 -18.39 17.55 -17.29
N MET A 96 -17.66 18.58 -17.71
CA MET A 96 -16.99 18.59 -19.03
C MET A 96 -15.60 17.94 -19.03
N THR A 97 -14.87 17.91 -17.91
CA THR A 97 -13.51 17.33 -17.89
C THR A 97 -13.47 15.85 -17.47
N GLY A 98 -14.46 15.35 -16.71
CA GLY A 98 -14.46 13.96 -16.23
C GLY A 98 -15.43 13.02 -16.97
N LEU A 99 -16.58 13.52 -17.39
CA LEU A 99 -17.63 12.72 -18.03
C LEU A 99 -17.48 12.63 -19.55
N VAL A 100 -16.90 13.64 -20.19
CA VAL A 100 -16.68 13.64 -21.66
C VAL A 100 -15.63 12.60 -22.09
N PRO A 101 -14.49 12.40 -21.39
CA PRO A 101 -13.56 11.32 -21.71
C PRO A 101 -14.15 9.93 -21.43
N LEU A 102 -14.94 9.80 -20.36
CA LEU A 102 -15.60 8.53 -20.00
C LEU A 102 -16.69 8.13 -21.02
N LEU A 103 -17.49 9.11 -21.48
CA LEU A 103 -18.46 8.89 -22.55
C LEU A 103 -17.78 8.61 -23.90
N PHE A 104 -16.68 9.29 -24.21
CA PHE A 104 -15.89 9.02 -25.42
C PHE A 104 -15.31 7.61 -25.40
N LEU A 105 -14.81 7.12 -24.26
CA LEU A 105 -14.34 5.73 -24.14
C LEU A 105 -15.48 4.73 -24.36
N THR A 106 -16.66 4.93 -23.77
CA THR A 106 -17.79 4.01 -23.93
C THR A 106 -18.41 4.02 -25.32
N LEU A 107 -18.31 5.14 -26.06
CA LEU A 107 -18.85 5.27 -27.42
C LEU A 107 -17.88 4.76 -28.50
N PHE A 108 -16.57 4.77 -28.25
CA PHE A 108 -15.59 4.21 -29.19
C PHE A 108 -15.53 2.67 -29.16
N SER A 109 -15.85 2.05 -28.02
CA SER A 109 -15.92 0.58 -27.89
C SER A 109 -17.09 -0.06 -28.67
N ALA A 110 -18.07 0.74 -29.11
CA ALA A 110 -19.27 0.22 -29.77
C ALA A 110 -19.15 0.14 -31.31
N SER A 111 -18.15 0.76 -31.92
CA SER A 111 -18.08 0.95 -33.38
C SER A 111 -17.14 0.00 -34.14
N THR A 112 -16.57 -1.03 -33.52
CA THR A 112 -15.67 -2.00 -34.18
C THR A 112 -16.23 -3.43 -34.28
N PHE A 113 -17.53 -3.62 -34.08
CA PHE A 113 -18.21 -4.87 -34.43
C PHE A 113 -18.59 -4.90 -35.92
N ALA A 114 -17.59 -5.09 -36.78
CA ALA A 114 -17.77 -5.62 -38.12
C ALA A 114 -16.58 -6.55 -38.40
N ALA A 115 -16.79 -7.84 -38.20
CA ALA A 115 -15.81 -8.87 -38.42
C ALA A 115 -15.58 -9.06 -39.92
N ASP A 116 -14.33 -8.89 -40.37
CA ASP A 116 -13.85 -9.50 -41.61
C ASP A 116 -12.75 -10.50 -41.29
N SER A 117 -12.92 -11.71 -41.82
CA SER A 117 -12.08 -12.87 -41.57
C SER A 117 -10.97 -12.93 -42.61
N VAL A 118 -9.72 -12.64 -42.21
CA VAL A 118 -8.53 -12.75 -43.07
C VAL A 118 -7.37 -13.42 -42.31
N ALA A 119 -6.54 -14.13 -43.09
CA ALA A 119 -5.61 -15.22 -42.78
C ALA A 119 -4.60 -15.04 -41.62
N ALA A 120 -4.31 -16.16 -40.96
CA ALA A 120 -3.75 -16.29 -39.61
C ALA A 120 -2.29 -15.86 -39.34
N ASN A 121 -1.49 -15.47 -40.34
CA ASN A 121 -0.06 -15.20 -40.12
C ASN A 121 0.38 -13.74 -40.35
N GLY A 122 -0.52 -12.86 -40.82
CA GLY A 122 -0.24 -11.42 -41.01
C GLY A 122 -1.06 -10.49 -40.12
N VAL A 123 -1.96 -11.02 -39.28
CA VAL A 123 -2.97 -10.22 -38.57
C VAL A 123 -2.56 -9.90 -37.12
N ALA A 124 -1.64 -10.66 -36.53
CA ALA A 124 -1.11 -10.33 -35.20
C ALA A 124 -0.31 -9.01 -35.21
N ASP A 125 0.43 -8.73 -36.28
CA ASP A 125 1.17 -7.47 -36.46
C ASP A 125 0.25 -6.27 -36.67
N ASP A 126 -0.94 -6.49 -37.26
CA ASP A 126 -1.90 -5.43 -37.57
C ASP A 126 -2.58 -4.89 -36.30
N PHE A 127 -2.86 -5.76 -35.32
CA PHE A 127 -3.47 -5.36 -34.04
C PHE A 127 -2.48 -4.77 -33.03
N ARG A 128 -1.25 -5.30 -33.00
CA ARG A 128 -0.14 -4.80 -32.18
C ARG A 128 0.17 -3.32 -32.43
N ASN A 129 -0.01 -2.88 -33.67
CA ASN A 129 0.15 -1.50 -34.11
C ASN A 129 -1.16 -0.76 -34.32
N SER A 130 -2.28 -1.30 -33.81
CA SER A 130 -3.57 -0.63 -33.92
C SER A 130 -3.56 0.70 -33.17
N SER A 131 -4.25 1.69 -33.75
CA SER A 131 -4.42 3.01 -33.14
C SER A 131 -4.98 2.94 -31.71
N MET A 132 -5.77 1.92 -31.41
CA MET A 132 -6.36 1.72 -30.08
C MET A 132 -5.30 1.43 -29.01
N VAL A 133 -4.30 0.59 -29.31
CA VAL A 133 -3.21 0.27 -28.37
C VAL A 133 -2.38 1.53 -28.08
N TYR A 134 -2.01 2.29 -29.13
CA TYR A 134 -1.28 3.55 -28.96
C TYR A 134 -2.06 4.60 -28.17
N ILE A 135 -3.37 4.73 -28.42
CA ILE A 135 -4.23 5.66 -27.69
C ILE A 135 -4.36 5.22 -26.22
N GLY A 136 -4.63 3.95 -25.95
CA GLY A 136 -4.77 3.41 -24.59
C GLY A 136 -3.48 3.56 -23.78
N TRP A 137 -2.35 3.18 -24.38
CA TRP A 137 -1.03 3.37 -23.78
C TRP A 137 -0.72 4.85 -23.56
N GLY A 138 -0.98 5.72 -24.54
CA GLY A 138 -0.72 7.15 -24.45
C GLY A 138 -1.54 7.84 -23.35
N ILE A 139 -2.82 7.48 -23.21
CA ILE A 139 -3.70 8.00 -22.14
C ILE A 139 -3.20 7.54 -20.77
N SER A 140 -2.87 6.26 -20.60
CA SER A 140 -2.35 5.73 -19.33
C SER A 140 -1.01 6.38 -18.96
N MET A 141 -0.11 6.51 -19.93
CA MET A 141 1.19 7.14 -19.75
C MET A 141 1.04 8.62 -19.34
N ALA A 142 0.22 9.38 -20.07
CA ALA A 142 -0.06 10.78 -19.73
C ALA A 142 -0.70 10.91 -18.34
N GLY A 143 -1.66 10.04 -18.01
CA GLY A 143 -2.30 9.99 -16.69
C GLY A 143 -1.32 9.75 -15.55
N SER A 144 -0.38 8.81 -15.73
CA SER A 144 0.67 8.50 -14.77
C SER A 144 1.58 9.70 -14.50
N ILE A 145 2.02 10.39 -15.56
CA ILE A 145 2.88 11.57 -15.47
C ILE A 145 2.15 12.72 -14.78
N ILE A 146 0.88 12.96 -15.13
CA ILE A 146 0.05 13.99 -14.49
C ILE A 146 -0.07 13.69 -13.00
N ALA A 147 -0.34 12.44 -12.59
CA ALA A 147 -0.44 12.07 -11.19
C ALA A 147 0.86 12.39 -10.42
N LEU A 148 2.03 12.05 -10.99
CA LEU A 148 3.33 12.35 -10.39
C LEU A 148 3.64 13.85 -10.31
N ILE A 149 3.23 14.62 -11.32
CA ILE A 149 3.35 16.10 -11.31
C ILE A 149 2.50 16.67 -10.16
N PHE A 150 1.25 16.24 -10.03
CA PHE A 150 0.38 16.70 -8.93
C PHE A 150 0.92 16.27 -7.56
N ALA A 151 1.46 15.05 -7.44
CA ALA A 151 2.14 14.61 -6.23
C ALA A 151 3.29 15.55 -5.85
N TYR A 152 4.12 15.93 -6.83
CA TYR A 152 5.22 16.86 -6.61
C TYR A 152 4.74 18.26 -6.23
N ILE A 153 3.68 18.77 -6.85
CA ILE A 153 3.07 20.07 -6.51
C ILE A 153 2.58 20.06 -5.05
N PHE A 154 1.86 19.01 -4.63
CA PHE A 154 1.38 18.89 -3.26
C PHE A 154 2.52 18.72 -2.26
N PHE A 155 3.55 17.96 -2.61
CA PHE A 155 4.76 17.82 -1.80
C PHE A 155 5.47 19.16 -1.60
N LYS A 156 5.63 19.95 -2.68
CA LYS A 156 6.24 21.28 -2.60
C LYS A 156 5.42 22.25 -1.77
N TRP A 157 4.10 22.23 -1.95
CA TRP A 157 3.22 23.05 -1.14
C TRP A 157 3.28 22.68 0.34
N MET A 158 3.34 21.38 0.66
CA MET A 158 3.47 20.88 2.03
C MET A 158 4.78 21.32 2.65
N ILE A 159 5.92 21.15 1.96
CA ILE A 159 7.23 21.57 2.47
C ILE A 159 7.30 23.07 2.74
N ALA A 160 6.60 23.88 1.94
CA ALA A 160 6.55 25.33 2.12
C ALA A 160 5.76 25.78 3.36
N GLN A 161 5.03 24.88 4.03
CA GLN A 161 4.37 25.19 5.30
C GLN A 161 5.39 25.29 6.43
N ASP A 162 5.04 26.11 7.42
CA ASP A 162 5.82 26.30 8.65
C ASP A 162 6.00 24.99 9.41
N GLU A 163 7.25 24.66 9.75
CA GLU A 163 7.62 23.45 10.45
C GLU A 163 7.42 23.55 11.97
N GLY A 164 7.07 24.74 12.46
CA GLY A 164 6.81 25.01 13.86
C GLY A 164 8.03 25.49 14.61
N ASP A 165 7.98 25.34 15.94
CA ASP A 165 9.05 25.79 16.82
C ASP A 165 10.25 24.82 16.85
N GLU A 166 11.36 25.26 17.46
CA GLU A 166 12.60 24.48 17.54
C GLU A 166 12.40 23.09 18.18
N LEU A 167 11.47 22.98 19.14
CA LEU A 167 11.19 21.71 19.81
C LEU A 167 10.48 20.74 18.87
N MET A 168 9.47 21.21 18.13
CA MET A 168 8.79 20.41 17.10
C MET A 168 9.76 19.90 16.03
N VAL A 169 10.62 20.78 15.52
CA VAL A 169 11.64 20.44 14.51
C VAL A 169 12.60 19.39 15.05
N LYS A 170 13.05 19.54 16.31
CA LYS A 170 13.96 18.59 16.95
C LYS A 170 13.35 17.20 17.12
N ILE A 171 12.09 17.13 17.57
CA ILE A 171 11.39 15.85 17.73
C ILE A 171 11.19 15.19 16.35
N ALA A 172 10.73 15.96 15.36
CA ALA A 172 10.54 15.46 14.00
C ALA A 172 11.84 14.97 13.36
N GLU A 173 12.99 15.60 13.63
CA GLU A 173 14.29 15.12 13.18
C GLU A 173 14.66 13.77 13.79
N HIS A 174 14.41 13.55 15.10
CA HIS A 174 14.64 12.24 15.72
C HIS A 174 13.78 11.13 15.09
N VAL A 175 12.50 11.42 14.83
CA VAL A 175 11.60 10.49 14.12
C VAL A 175 12.11 10.23 12.70
N ARG A 176 12.48 11.28 11.95
CA ARG A 176 13.05 11.16 10.59
C ARG A 176 14.31 10.30 10.55
N GLN A 177 15.22 10.48 11.51
CA GLN A 177 16.44 9.68 11.60
C GLN A 177 16.13 8.23 11.93
N GLY A 178 15.24 7.98 12.88
CA GLY A 178 14.79 6.64 13.26
C GLY A 178 14.14 5.90 12.09
N SER A 179 13.20 6.52 11.38
CA SER A 179 12.51 5.91 10.25
C SER A 179 13.47 5.60 9.09
N ARG A 180 14.44 6.50 8.81
CA ARG A 180 15.48 6.24 7.80
C ARG A 180 16.40 5.09 8.20
N ALA A 181 16.83 5.04 9.46
CA ALA A 181 17.70 3.98 9.97
C ALA A 181 17.01 2.61 9.85
N TYR A 182 15.72 2.55 10.21
CA TYR A 182 14.91 1.35 10.06
C TYR A 182 14.78 0.90 8.60
N LEU A 183 14.34 1.78 7.70
CA LEU A 183 14.18 1.40 6.28
C LEU A 183 15.49 0.97 5.64
N ASN A 184 16.61 1.64 5.97
CA ASN A 184 17.92 1.24 5.47
C ASN A 184 18.29 -0.18 5.90
N GLN A 185 17.95 -0.57 7.13
CA GLN A 185 18.20 -1.93 7.61
C GLN A 185 17.26 -2.94 6.94
N GLN A 186 15.98 -2.60 6.82
CA GLN A 186 14.99 -3.43 6.12
C GLN A 186 15.42 -3.67 4.67
N TYR A 187 15.77 -2.61 3.92
CA TYR A 187 16.15 -2.71 2.52
C TYR A 187 17.42 -3.53 2.30
N LYS A 188 18.38 -3.54 3.24
CA LYS A 188 19.54 -4.45 3.16
C LYS A 188 19.12 -5.92 3.20
N VAL A 189 18.23 -6.28 4.14
CA VAL A 189 17.74 -7.66 4.26
C VAL A 189 16.91 -8.05 3.04
N VAL A 190 16.04 -7.15 2.59
CA VAL A 190 15.20 -7.41 1.42
C VAL A 190 16.03 -7.50 0.14
N ALA A 191 17.08 -6.69 -0.02
CA ALA A 191 17.99 -6.78 -1.17
C ALA A 191 18.65 -8.17 -1.29
N ILE A 192 19.02 -8.80 -0.16
CA ILE A 192 19.56 -10.17 -0.16
C ILE A 192 18.50 -11.16 -0.66
N PHE A 193 17.26 -11.06 -0.15
CA PHE A 193 16.16 -11.90 -0.62
C PHE A 193 15.90 -11.71 -2.12
N PHE A 194 15.86 -10.46 -2.60
CA PHE A 194 15.66 -10.16 -4.01
C PHE A 194 16.80 -10.69 -4.89
N ALA A 195 18.05 -10.59 -4.44
CA ALA A 195 19.19 -11.14 -5.17
C ALA A 195 19.09 -12.66 -5.32
N ILE A 196 18.72 -13.37 -4.25
CA ILE A 196 18.55 -14.83 -4.29
C ILE A 196 17.39 -15.22 -5.21
N THR A 197 16.23 -14.60 -5.04
CA THR A 197 15.04 -14.89 -5.86
C THR A 197 15.28 -14.54 -7.33
N CYS A 198 15.95 -13.42 -7.61
CA CYS A 198 16.34 -13.05 -8.97
C CYS A 198 17.29 -14.08 -9.59
N ALA A 199 18.26 -14.59 -8.84
CA ALA A 199 19.17 -15.63 -9.34
C ALA A 199 18.42 -16.93 -9.66
N LEU A 200 17.45 -17.32 -8.82
CA LEU A 200 16.60 -18.49 -9.08
C LEU A 200 15.74 -18.29 -10.33
N LEU A 201 15.11 -17.12 -10.48
CA LEU A 201 14.34 -16.78 -11.68
C LEU A 201 15.22 -16.74 -12.93
N ALA A 202 16.47 -16.26 -12.81
CA ALA A 202 17.42 -16.25 -13.92
C ALA A 202 17.81 -17.68 -14.34
N VAL A 203 17.98 -18.62 -13.40
CA VAL A 203 18.18 -20.03 -13.75
C VAL A 203 16.96 -20.60 -14.47
N VAL A 204 15.75 -20.30 -14.00
CA VAL A 204 14.52 -20.75 -14.65
C VAL A 204 14.35 -20.17 -16.06
N ALA A 205 14.70 -18.91 -16.26
CA ALA A 205 14.59 -18.23 -17.54
C ALA A 205 15.68 -18.66 -18.54
N PHE A 206 16.96 -18.64 -18.12
CA PHE A 206 18.10 -18.84 -19.04
C PHE A 206 18.65 -20.26 -19.11
N VAL A 207 18.46 -21.09 -18.08
CA VAL A 207 19.00 -22.47 -18.04
C VAL A 207 17.93 -23.49 -18.41
N PHE A 208 16.73 -23.33 -17.84
CA PHE A 208 15.62 -24.24 -18.12
C PHE A 208 14.73 -23.80 -19.28
N GLU A 209 14.90 -22.56 -19.77
CA GLU A 209 14.11 -21.96 -20.86
C GLU A 209 12.59 -22.12 -20.63
N ALA A 210 12.18 -22.17 -19.35
CA ALA A 210 10.80 -22.44 -18.96
C ALA A 210 9.96 -21.16 -18.82
N GLN A 211 10.60 -19.99 -18.84
CA GLN A 211 10.02 -18.66 -18.67
C GLN A 211 10.78 -17.66 -19.55
N SER A 212 10.16 -16.51 -19.81
CA SER A 212 10.78 -15.44 -20.59
C SER A 212 12.05 -14.91 -19.92
N GLU A 213 13.05 -14.57 -20.72
CA GLU A 213 14.34 -13.98 -20.30
C GLU A 213 14.16 -12.67 -19.50
N TRP A 214 13.03 -12.00 -19.67
CA TRP A 214 12.70 -10.74 -19.03
C TRP A 214 12.11 -10.88 -17.61
N VAL A 215 11.69 -12.09 -17.21
CA VAL A 215 11.05 -12.35 -15.91
C VAL A 215 11.90 -11.91 -14.70
N PRO A 216 13.22 -12.20 -14.62
CA PRO A 216 14.04 -11.77 -13.48
C PRO A 216 14.10 -10.24 -13.36
N PHE A 217 14.13 -9.53 -14.50
CA PHE A 217 14.18 -8.08 -14.54
C PHE A 217 12.84 -7.46 -14.15
N ALA A 218 11.73 -8.01 -14.66
CA ALA A 218 10.38 -7.60 -14.29
C ALA A 218 10.15 -7.75 -12.77
N PHE A 219 10.60 -8.86 -12.17
CA PHE A 219 10.57 -9.08 -10.73
C PHE A 219 11.35 -7.99 -9.95
N LEU A 220 12.57 -7.67 -10.39
CA LEU A 220 13.39 -6.65 -9.72
C LEU A 220 12.76 -5.26 -9.80
N THR A 221 12.25 -4.86 -10.97
CA THR A 221 11.62 -3.54 -11.12
C THR A 221 10.36 -3.42 -10.28
N GLY A 222 9.54 -4.47 -10.20
CA GLY A 222 8.33 -4.47 -9.37
C GLY A 222 8.61 -4.28 -7.88
N GLY A 223 9.62 -4.96 -7.37
CA GLY A 223 10.07 -4.73 -5.99
C GLY A 223 10.66 -3.33 -5.81
N PHE A 224 11.44 -2.85 -6.78
CA PHE A 224 12.05 -1.52 -6.72
C PHE A 224 11.01 -0.40 -6.66
N PHE A 225 10.03 -0.38 -7.56
CA PHE A 225 9.00 0.65 -7.59
C PHE A 225 8.02 0.55 -6.40
N SER A 226 7.72 -0.66 -5.92
CA SER A 226 6.98 -0.87 -4.67
C SER A 226 7.71 -0.25 -3.47
N GLY A 227 9.01 -0.51 -3.34
CA GLY A 227 9.85 0.08 -2.30
C GLY A 227 10.01 1.59 -2.45
N LEU A 228 10.09 2.08 -3.67
CA LEU A 228 10.16 3.50 -3.97
C LEU A 228 8.86 4.23 -3.57
N ALA A 229 7.69 3.63 -3.82
CA ALA A 229 6.40 4.16 -3.40
C ALA A 229 6.32 4.27 -1.86
N GLY A 230 6.71 3.22 -1.14
CA GLY A 230 6.79 3.25 0.33
C GLY A 230 7.77 4.29 0.85
N TRP A 231 8.93 4.44 0.21
CA TRP A 231 9.94 5.43 0.59
C TRP A 231 9.46 6.88 0.40
N PHE A 232 8.82 7.18 -0.73
CA PHE A 232 8.23 8.51 -0.97
C PHE A 232 7.11 8.82 0.01
N GLY A 233 6.24 7.85 0.31
CA GLY A 233 5.20 7.98 1.32
C GLY A 233 5.77 8.35 2.69
N MET A 234 6.70 7.54 3.20
CA MET A 234 7.34 7.78 4.49
C MET A 234 8.09 9.11 4.53
N LYS A 235 8.84 9.46 3.46
CA LYS A 235 9.54 10.74 3.39
C LYS A 235 8.58 11.92 3.47
N THR A 236 7.41 11.82 2.84
CA THR A 236 6.39 12.86 2.89
C THR A 236 5.76 12.93 4.28
N ALA A 237 5.37 11.80 4.88
CA ALA A 237 4.73 11.76 6.19
C ALA A 237 5.65 12.29 7.31
N THR A 238 6.91 11.87 7.32
CA THR A 238 7.89 12.32 8.32
C THR A 238 8.25 13.80 8.21
N LEU A 239 8.06 14.43 7.04
CA LEU A 239 8.22 15.88 6.86
C LEU A 239 6.93 16.65 7.17
N ALA A 240 5.77 16.01 7.00
CA ALA A 240 4.47 16.65 7.20
C ALA A 240 4.04 16.68 8.67
N SER A 241 4.50 15.75 9.51
CA SER A 241 4.02 15.60 10.90
C SER A 241 4.14 16.89 11.72
N SER A 242 5.32 17.49 11.82
CA SER A 242 5.54 18.76 12.54
C SER A 242 4.74 19.92 11.94
N ARG A 243 4.63 19.98 10.61
CA ARG A 243 3.85 21.00 9.88
C ARG A 243 2.35 20.87 10.15
N THR A 244 1.84 19.64 10.27
CA THR A 244 0.47 19.37 10.67
C THR A 244 0.21 19.82 12.10
N THR A 245 1.13 19.56 13.03
CA THR A 245 1.04 20.04 14.41
C THR A 245 1.06 21.57 14.49
N GLN A 246 1.93 22.23 13.73
CA GLN A 246 1.98 23.69 13.65
C GLN A 246 0.70 24.27 13.05
N GLY A 247 0.18 23.70 11.96
CA GLY A 247 -1.12 24.10 11.39
C GLY A 247 -2.27 23.95 12.39
N ALA A 248 -2.25 22.90 13.22
CA ALA A 248 -3.25 22.67 14.26
C ALA A 248 -3.23 23.71 15.38
N LYS A 249 -2.11 24.43 15.61
CA LYS A 249 -2.04 25.56 16.54
C LYS A 249 -2.83 26.78 16.04
N ASN A 250 -2.94 26.95 14.73
CA ASN A 250 -3.72 28.02 14.11
C ASN A 250 -5.18 27.63 13.98
N SER A 251 -5.46 26.47 13.36
CA SER A 251 -6.81 25.92 13.27
C SER A 251 -6.80 24.43 12.91
N LEU A 252 -7.87 23.73 13.30
CA LEU A 252 -8.08 22.34 12.90
C LEU A 252 -8.10 22.18 11.36
N ASN A 253 -8.68 23.16 10.65
CA ASN A 253 -8.76 23.12 9.19
C ASN A 253 -7.39 23.25 8.52
N GLU A 254 -6.50 24.09 9.06
CA GLU A 254 -5.12 24.20 8.56
C GLU A 254 -4.36 22.89 8.77
N GLY A 255 -4.39 22.34 9.99
CA GLY A 255 -3.77 21.04 10.28
C GLY A 255 -4.28 19.93 9.35
N LEU A 256 -5.61 19.87 9.14
CA LEU A 256 -6.23 18.91 8.23
C LEU A 256 -5.80 19.11 6.77
N GLN A 257 -5.67 20.34 6.28
CA GLN A 257 -5.23 20.58 4.90
C GLN A 257 -3.80 20.10 4.67
N VAL A 258 -2.90 20.31 5.63
CA VAL A 258 -1.52 19.80 5.55
C VAL A 258 -1.51 18.28 5.57
N ALA A 259 -2.22 17.66 6.51
CA ALA A 259 -2.30 16.20 6.62
C ALA A 259 -2.91 15.56 5.36
N PHE A 260 -4.02 16.10 4.87
CA PHE A 260 -4.72 15.57 3.70
C PHE A 260 -3.90 15.73 2.42
N ARG A 261 -3.26 16.88 2.20
CA ARG A 261 -2.40 17.08 1.02
C ARG A 261 -1.14 16.21 1.09
N SER A 262 -0.58 16.01 2.28
CA SER A 262 0.52 15.07 2.50
C SER A 262 0.11 13.62 2.15
N GLY A 263 -1.04 13.16 2.66
CA GLY A 263 -1.60 11.84 2.32
C GLY A 263 -1.92 11.69 0.82
N ALA A 264 -2.39 12.76 0.18
CA ALA A 264 -2.62 12.76 -1.27
C ALA A 264 -1.34 12.56 -2.09
N VAL A 265 -0.17 13.04 -1.63
CA VAL A 265 1.12 12.76 -2.28
C VAL A 265 1.36 11.25 -2.32
N MET A 266 1.16 10.55 -1.20
CA MET A 266 1.35 9.09 -1.15
C MET A 266 0.45 8.38 -2.16
N GLY A 267 -0.85 8.68 -2.18
CA GLY A 267 -1.80 8.05 -3.11
C GLY A 267 -1.46 8.34 -4.58
N LEU A 268 -1.11 9.57 -4.92
CA LEU A 268 -0.74 9.96 -6.28
C LEU A 268 0.60 9.35 -6.73
N VAL A 269 1.57 9.20 -5.82
CA VAL A 269 2.83 8.49 -6.11
C VAL A 269 2.57 7.01 -6.36
N VAL A 270 1.76 6.35 -5.54
CA VAL A 270 1.43 4.93 -5.70
C VAL A 270 0.79 4.67 -7.07
N VAL A 271 -0.26 5.43 -7.41
CA VAL A 271 -0.96 5.28 -8.69
C VAL A 271 -0.06 5.70 -9.87
N GLY A 272 0.65 6.82 -9.73
CA GLY A 272 1.53 7.36 -10.76
C GLY A 272 2.69 6.42 -11.09
N LEU A 273 3.40 5.91 -10.08
CA LEU A 273 4.50 4.96 -10.29
C LEU A 273 3.99 3.61 -10.81
N GLY A 274 2.87 3.09 -10.27
CA GLY A 274 2.34 1.80 -10.70
C GLY A 274 1.90 1.80 -12.15
N LEU A 275 1.15 2.83 -12.56
CA LEU A 275 0.70 2.94 -13.95
C LEU A 275 1.85 3.25 -14.90
N LEU A 276 2.81 4.09 -14.49
CA LEU A 276 4.02 4.38 -15.27
C LEU A 276 4.80 3.10 -15.56
N ASP A 277 5.05 2.29 -14.53
CA ASP A 277 5.85 1.06 -14.65
C ASP A 277 5.15 0.02 -15.54
N ILE A 278 3.84 -0.18 -15.38
CA ILE A 278 3.02 -1.02 -16.27
C ILE A 278 3.12 -0.53 -17.72
N CYS A 279 3.02 0.77 -17.96
CA CYS A 279 3.12 1.33 -19.31
C CYS A 279 4.51 1.14 -19.93
N LEU A 280 5.56 1.35 -19.14
CA LEU A 280 6.95 1.18 -19.60
C LEU A 280 7.22 -0.29 -19.95
N TRP A 281 6.84 -1.23 -19.08
CA TRP A 281 7.00 -2.66 -19.35
C TRP A 281 6.16 -3.14 -20.51
N PHE A 282 4.89 -2.76 -20.58
CA PHE A 282 4.04 -3.11 -21.71
C PHE A 282 4.62 -2.57 -23.01
N GLY A 283 5.04 -1.30 -23.05
CA GLY A 283 5.59 -0.69 -24.25
C GLY A 283 6.91 -1.31 -24.68
N PHE A 284 7.78 -1.64 -23.72
CA PHE A 284 9.04 -2.33 -23.98
C PHE A 284 8.81 -3.75 -24.52
N LEU A 285 8.03 -4.58 -23.81
CA LEU A 285 7.79 -5.97 -24.19
C LEU A 285 6.95 -6.11 -25.46
N ASN A 286 6.01 -5.19 -25.65
CA ASN A 286 5.32 -5.06 -26.92
C ASN A 286 6.34 -4.56 -27.94
N TRP A 287 6.57 -3.26 -28.10
CA TRP A 287 7.24 -2.70 -29.28
C TRP A 287 8.72 -3.06 -29.46
N PHE A 288 9.49 -3.26 -28.39
CA PHE A 288 10.93 -3.48 -28.51
C PHE A 288 11.31 -4.96 -28.64
N THR A 289 10.64 -5.86 -27.90
CA THR A 289 10.96 -7.30 -27.94
C THR A 289 10.03 -8.10 -28.86
N GLU A 290 8.99 -7.48 -29.42
CA GLU A 290 8.06 -8.13 -30.35
C GLU A 290 7.36 -9.38 -29.79
N MET A 291 7.14 -9.40 -28.47
CA MET A 291 6.64 -10.56 -27.75
C MET A 291 5.12 -10.74 -27.93
N PRO A 292 4.60 -11.98 -28.01
CA PRO A 292 3.16 -12.23 -28.03
C PRO A 292 2.50 -11.82 -26.70
N LEU A 293 1.27 -11.32 -26.77
CA LEU A 293 0.54 -10.77 -25.62
C LEU A 293 0.36 -11.77 -24.45
N THR A 294 0.28 -13.06 -24.76
CA THR A 294 0.28 -14.15 -23.77
C THR A 294 1.56 -14.16 -22.93
N GLU A 295 2.71 -14.01 -23.55
CA GLU A 295 3.99 -14.01 -22.85
C GLU A 295 4.24 -12.67 -22.15
N ILE A 296 3.79 -11.55 -22.73
CA ILE A 296 3.82 -10.23 -22.08
C ILE A 296 3.08 -10.28 -20.74
N THR A 297 1.83 -10.77 -20.74
CA THR A 297 1.02 -10.82 -19.52
C THR A 297 1.60 -11.74 -18.46
N VAL A 298 2.14 -12.91 -18.84
CA VAL A 298 2.83 -13.82 -17.91
C VAL A 298 4.11 -13.17 -17.34
N THR A 299 4.88 -12.49 -18.17
CA THR A 299 6.09 -11.76 -17.73
C THR A 299 5.74 -10.65 -16.75
N MET A 300 4.70 -9.86 -17.04
CA MET A 300 4.26 -8.77 -16.18
C MET A 300 3.63 -9.28 -14.86
N LEU A 301 3.05 -10.49 -14.81
CA LEU A 301 2.65 -11.10 -13.54
C LEU A 301 3.84 -11.35 -12.60
N CYS A 302 5.02 -11.70 -13.14
CA CYS A 302 6.24 -11.84 -12.35
C CYS A 302 6.74 -10.51 -11.77
N PHE A 303 6.47 -9.40 -12.46
CA PHE A 303 6.64 -8.07 -11.90
C PHE A 303 5.74 -7.86 -10.66
N GLY A 304 4.47 -8.29 -10.72
CA GLY A 304 3.55 -8.27 -9.59
C GLY A 304 4.09 -9.06 -8.39
N MET A 305 4.65 -10.24 -8.64
CA MET A 305 5.31 -11.06 -7.60
C MET A 305 6.48 -10.31 -6.91
N GLY A 306 7.25 -9.52 -7.66
CA GLY A 306 8.27 -8.64 -7.10
C GLY A 306 7.69 -7.58 -6.18
N ALA A 307 6.65 -6.90 -6.64
CA ALA A 307 5.93 -5.90 -5.84
C ALA A 307 5.37 -6.50 -4.53
N SER A 308 4.76 -7.70 -4.59
CA SER A 308 4.23 -8.41 -3.42
C SER A 308 5.31 -8.85 -2.45
N SER A 309 6.45 -9.29 -2.97
CA SER A 309 7.59 -9.67 -2.13
C SER A 309 8.08 -8.47 -1.31
N GLN A 310 8.26 -7.31 -1.96
CA GLN A 310 8.66 -6.09 -1.26
C GLN A 310 7.59 -5.62 -0.26
N ALA A 311 6.32 -5.60 -0.67
CA ALA A 311 5.20 -5.20 0.18
C ALA A 311 5.08 -6.08 1.44
N LEU A 312 5.27 -7.40 1.30
CA LEU A 312 5.24 -8.35 2.41
C LEU A 312 6.30 -7.99 3.46
N PHE A 313 7.55 -7.81 3.05
CA PHE A 313 8.61 -7.43 3.99
C PHE A 313 8.40 -6.05 4.59
N ALA A 314 7.95 -5.08 3.79
CA ALA A 314 7.65 -3.72 4.22
C ALA A 314 6.58 -3.72 5.33
N ARG A 315 5.44 -4.38 5.06
CA ARG A 315 4.27 -4.41 5.94
C ARG A 315 4.47 -5.27 7.18
N VAL A 316 5.05 -6.46 7.04
CA VAL A 316 5.29 -7.35 8.18
C VAL A 316 6.40 -6.79 9.06
N GLY A 317 7.52 -6.38 8.47
CA GLY A 317 8.62 -5.79 9.22
C GLY A 317 8.18 -4.52 9.95
N GLY A 318 7.59 -3.57 9.22
CA GLY A 318 7.16 -2.30 9.78
C GLY A 318 6.03 -2.48 10.79
N GLY A 319 5.09 -3.39 10.52
CA GLY A 319 3.99 -3.76 11.42
C GLY A 319 4.44 -4.34 12.75
N ILE A 320 5.45 -5.22 12.74
CA ILE A 320 6.05 -5.74 13.98
C ILE A 320 6.73 -4.62 14.76
N PHE A 321 7.49 -3.76 14.08
CA PHE A 321 8.19 -2.65 14.73
C PHE A 321 7.21 -1.67 15.38
N THR A 322 6.20 -1.20 14.64
CA THR A 322 5.21 -0.24 15.15
C THR A 322 4.41 -0.84 16.29
N LYS A 323 3.82 -2.03 16.12
CA LYS A 323 2.95 -2.59 17.16
C LYS A 323 3.70 -3.03 18.42
N ALA A 324 4.97 -3.40 18.32
CA ALA A 324 5.78 -3.65 19.51
C ALA A 324 6.06 -2.35 20.29
N ALA A 325 6.27 -1.23 19.60
CA ALA A 325 6.51 0.06 20.22
C ALA A 325 5.23 0.66 20.82
N ASP A 326 4.15 0.72 20.04
CA ASP A 326 2.80 1.18 20.40
C ASP A 326 2.29 0.47 21.67
N VAL A 327 2.21 -0.87 21.65
CA VAL A 327 1.74 -1.65 22.80
C VAL A 327 2.64 -1.49 24.02
N GLY A 328 3.95 -1.39 23.83
CA GLY A 328 4.90 -1.18 24.93
C GLY A 328 4.78 0.22 25.56
N ALA A 329 4.63 1.24 24.72
CA ALA A 329 4.48 2.63 25.15
C ALA A 329 3.17 2.83 25.91
N ASP A 330 2.08 2.31 25.37
CA ASP A 330 0.74 2.50 25.90
C ASP A 330 0.49 1.75 27.21
N LEU A 331 0.91 0.48 27.30
CA LEU A 331 0.68 -0.30 28.50
C LEU A 331 1.45 0.28 29.69
N VAL A 332 2.76 0.52 29.52
CA VAL A 332 3.59 1.03 30.61
C VAL A 332 3.25 2.49 30.92
N GLY A 333 3.00 3.31 29.89
CA GLY A 333 2.68 4.72 30.06
C GLY A 333 1.30 4.95 30.66
N LYS A 334 0.25 4.52 29.97
CA LYS A 334 -1.15 4.83 30.33
C LYS A 334 -1.65 3.99 31.50
N VAL A 335 -1.33 2.69 31.51
CA VAL A 335 -1.94 1.73 32.46
C VAL A 335 -1.11 1.60 33.74
N GLU A 336 0.21 1.47 33.64
CA GLU A 336 1.06 1.25 34.82
C GLU A 336 1.49 2.55 35.49
N ALA A 337 2.04 3.51 34.71
CA ALA A 337 2.57 4.77 35.23
C ALA A 337 1.52 5.88 35.35
N GLY A 338 0.38 5.75 34.66
CA GLY A 338 -0.68 6.76 34.65
C GLY A 338 -0.26 8.10 34.03
N ILE A 339 0.71 8.09 33.11
CA ILE A 339 1.12 9.27 32.33
C ILE A 339 0.32 9.37 31.03
N PRO A 340 0.17 10.57 30.45
CA PRO A 340 -0.50 10.75 29.16
C PRO A 340 0.11 9.92 28.02
N GLU A 341 -0.69 9.70 26.97
CA GLU A 341 -0.23 9.23 25.67
C GLU A 341 0.84 10.15 25.09
N ASP A 342 1.81 9.59 24.36
CA ASP A 342 2.92 10.33 23.75
C ASP A 342 3.72 11.22 24.72
N ASP A 343 3.70 10.91 26.02
CA ASP A 343 4.41 11.70 27.01
C ASP A 343 5.93 11.59 26.82
N PRO A 344 6.68 12.71 26.77
CA PRO A 344 8.12 12.71 26.50
C PRO A 344 8.96 11.99 27.57
N ARG A 345 8.39 11.68 28.74
CA ARG A 345 9.05 10.88 29.78
C ARG A 345 9.06 9.39 29.45
N ASN A 346 8.18 8.94 28.55
CA ASN A 346 8.13 7.55 28.12
C ASN A 346 9.16 7.31 26.99
N PRO A 347 10.18 6.47 27.21
CA PRO A 347 11.24 6.25 26.24
C PRO A 347 10.79 5.54 24.95
N ALA A 348 9.60 4.92 24.95
CA ALA A 348 9.07 4.20 23.78
C ALA A 348 8.39 5.11 22.75
N THR A 349 8.05 6.36 23.10
CA THR A 349 7.26 7.27 22.25
C THR A 349 7.93 7.61 20.92
N ILE A 350 9.26 7.77 20.89
CA ILE A 350 9.98 7.98 19.63
C ILE A 350 9.92 6.71 18.75
N ALA A 351 10.02 5.52 19.34
CA ALA A 351 9.93 4.28 18.58
C ALA A 351 8.52 4.07 18.01
N ASP A 352 7.49 4.47 18.76
CA ASP A 352 6.10 4.43 18.32
C ASP A 352 5.86 5.35 17.11
N ASN A 353 6.23 6.62 17.25
CA ASN A 353 6.13 7.60 16.16
C ASN A 353 7.00 7.23 14.93
N VAL A 354 8.16 6.59 15.14
CA VAL A 354 8.95 6.02 14.03
C VAL A 354 8.19 4.88 13.38
N GLY A 355 7.55 4.03 14.19
CA GLY A 355 6.69 2.92 13.82
C GLY A 355 5.58 3.31 12.87
N ASP A 356 4.83 4.36 13.18
CA ASP A 356 3.77 4.88 12.31
C ASP A 356 4.28 5.19 10.90
N ASN A 357 5.47 5.75 10.79
CA ASN A 357 6.04 6.11 9.50
C ASN A 357 6.55 4.89 8.72
N VAL A 358 7.13 3.89 9.39
CA VAL A 358 7.72 2.72 8.70
C VAL A 358 6.71 1.61 8.45
N GLY A 359 5.74 1.40 9.34
CA GLY A 359 4.67 0.42 9.20
C GLY A 359 3.48 1.01 8.47
N ASP A 360 2.84 1.99 9.08
CA ASP A 360 1.52 2.47 8.65
C ASP A 360 1.61 3.34 7.40
N VAL A 361 2.76 3.95 7.11
CA VAL A 361 2.97 4.71 5.87
C VAL A 361 3.79 3.92 4.84
N ALA A 362 5.04 3.56 5.13
CA ALA A 362 5.90 2.91 4.14
C ALA A 362 5.34 1.54 3.71
N GLY A 363 4.94 0.72 4.69
CA GLY A 363 4.32 -0.58 4.45
C GLY A 363 2.99 -0.49 3.71
N MET A 364 2.14 0.48 4.08
CA MET A 364 0.87 0.72 3.37
C MET A 364 1.10 1.19 1.92
N GLY A 365 2.07 2.08 1.68
CA GLY A 365 2.38 2.56 0.34
C GLY A 365 2.83 1.43 -0.60
N ALA A 366 3.70 0.54 -0.11
CA ALA A 366 4.14 -0.64 -0.86
C ALA A 366 3.00 -1.64 -1.11
N ASP A 367 2.15 -1.87 -0.10
CA ASP A 367 0.98 -2.77 -0.21
C ASP A 367 -0.07 -2.26 -1.21
N LEU A 368 -0.39 -0.97 -1.16
CA LEU A 368 -1.34 -0.37 -2.10
C LEU A 368 -0.80 -0.37 -3.53
N TYR A 369 0.51 -0.14 -3.72
CA TYR A 369 1.15 -0.25 -5.02
C TYR A 369 0.99 -1.66 -5.58
N GLU A 370 1.29 -2.67 -4.76
CA GLU A 370 1.15 -4.06 -5.16
C GLU A 370 -0.28 -4.41 -5.54
N SER A 371 -1.24 -4.10 -4.68
CA SER A 371 -2.64 -4.49 -4.90
C SER A 371 -3.23 -3.77 -6.12
N TYR A 372 -2.85 -2.50 -6.32
CA TYR A 372 -3.23 -1.75 -7.52
C TYR A 372 -2.68 -2.41 -8.79
N CYS A 373 -1.37 -2.65 -8.86
CA CYS A 373 -0.74 -3.22 -10.04
C CYS A 373 -1.21 -4.67 -10.27
N GLY A 374 -1.25 -5.48 -9.21
CA GLY A 374 -1.69 -6.87 -9.26
C GLY A 374 -3.10 -7.03 -9.79
N SER A 375 -4.03 -6.14 -9.40
CA SER A 375 -5.41 -6.16 -9.93
C SER A 375 -5.48 -5.91 -11.44
N ILE A 376 -4.69 -4.95 -11.95
CA ILE A 376 -4.62 -4.62 -13.39
C ILE A 376 -4.02 -5.78 -14.17
N LEU A 377 -2.91 -6.32 -13.68
CA LEU A 377 -2.16 -7.38 -14.36
C LEU A 377 -2.90 -8.71 -14.36
N ALA A 378 -3.56 -9.07 -13.25
CA ALA A 378 -4.41 -10.25 -13.19
C ALA A 378 -5.59 -10.13 -14.17
N SER A 379 -6.21 -8.94 -14.25
CA SER A 379 -7.30 -8.69 -15.20
C SER A 379 -6.83 -8.79 -16.66
N ALA A 380 -5.66 -8.22 -16.98
CA ALA A 380 -5.05 -8.31 -18.30
C ALA A 380 -4.73 -9.77 -18.68
N ALA A 381 -4.08 -10.51 -17.79
CA ALA A 381 -3.75 -11.92 -18.01
C ALA A 381 -5.01 -12.79 -18.20
N LEU A 382 -6.07 -12.54 -17.42
CA LEU A 382 -7.33 -13.25 -17.57
C LEU A 382 -8.01 -12.94 -18.91
N GLY A 383 -7.99 -11.68 -19.34
CA GLY A 383 -8.52 -11.27 -20.65
C GLY A 383 -7.82 -12.01 -21.80
N VAL A 384 -6.49 -12.04 -21.77
CA VAL A 384 -5.69 -12.74 -22.79
C VAL A 384 -5.92 -14.25 -22.76
N ALA A 385 -6.00 -14.84 -21.56
CA ALA A 385 -6.27 -16.26 -21.37
C ALA A 385 -7.65 -16.68 -21.92
N ALA A 386 -8.68 -15.85 -21.71
CA ALA A 386 -10.05 -16.11 -22.19
C ALA A 386 -10.14 -16.23 -23.72
N TYR A 387 -9.24 -15.56 -24.46
CA TYR A 387 -9.22 -15.53 -25.92
C TYR A 387 -7.98 -16.22 -26.52
N GLN A 388 -7.32 -17.15 -25.80
CA GLN A 388 -6.15 -17.90 -26.31
C GLN A 388 -6.36 -18.58 -27.68
N GLY A 389 -7.58 -19.01 -27.99
CA GLY A 389 -7.93 -19.61 -29.29
C GLY A 389 -8.27 -18.60 -30.39
N PHE A 390 -8.37 -17.31 -30.06
CA PHE A 390 -8.77 -16.24 -30.98
C PHE A 390 -7.85 -15.01 -30.82
N PRO A 391 -6.62 -15.04 -31.37
CA PRO A 391 -5.62 -13.99 -31.17
C PRO A 391 -6.11 -12.57 -31.52
N GLN A 392 -7.04 -12.44 -32.46
CA GLN A 392 -7.60 -11.13 -32.84
C GLN A 392 -8.50 -10.53 -31.76
N MET A 393 -9.17 -11.36 -30.94
CA MET A 393 -10.02 -10.91 -29.84
C MET A 393 -9.22 -10.59 -28.57
N GLN A 394 -7.91 -10.87 -28.54
CA GLN A 394 -7.06 -10.54 -27.39
C GLN A 394 -6.70 -9.05 -27.32
N TYR A 395 -6.73 -8.34 -28.46
CA TYR A 395 -6.47 -6.91 -28.56
C TYR A 395 -7.73 -6.04 -28.63
N ALA A 396 -8.90 -6.68 -28.74
CA ALA A 396 -10.22 -6.04 -28.73
C ALA A 396 -10.68 -5.79 -27.29
#